data_AF-A0A6V8E8Y7-F1
#
_entry.id   AF-A0A6V8E8Y7-F1
#
_cell.length_a   1.000
_cell.length_b   1.000
_cell.length_c   1.000
_cell.angle_alpha   90.00
_cell.angle_beta   90.00
_cell.angle_gamma   90.00
#
_symmetry.space_group_name_H-M   'P 1'
#
loop_
_entity.id
_entity.type
_entity.pdbx_description
1 polymer ?
#
loop_
_entity_poly.entity_id
_entity_poly.type
_entity_poly.pdbx_seq_one_letter_code
_entity_poly.pdbx_strand_id
1 'polypeptide(L)'
;MAKKKGVDLPDWAKSMWEDMGSPELEGLDSVFNGDLLERRQGLRRDDFVEIHLNAQAFSKPEDTFVRGRLISSGKTSLEILTQDGRCEFISRDVIVKMTLVAHTRPAYIDDKELLAFEREDMKRRSKLHEKVEKETKGNDDSHLWG
;
A
#
# COMPACT_ATOMS: atom_id res chain seq x y z
N MET A 1 15.40 5.38 -31.71
CA MET A 1 15.53 5.11 -30.26
C MET A 1 14.53 5.99 -29.54
N ALA A 2 13.50 5.41 -28.92
CA ALA A 2 12.52 6.19 -28.18
C ALA A 2 13.17 6.71 -26.88
N LYS A 3 13.11 8.02 -26.64
CA LYS A 3 13.51 8.61 -25.35
C LYS A 3 12.70 7.91 -24.26
N LYS A 4 13.39 7.17 -23.38
CA LYS A 4 12.81 6.65 -22.13
C LYS A 4 12.24 7.84 -21.35
N LYS A 5 10.92 7.88 -21.17
CA LYS A 5 10.27 8.85 -20.30
C LYS A 5 10.56 8.39 -18.87
N GLY A 6 11.44 9.09 -18.17
CA GLY A 6 11.49 8.99 -16.71
C GLY A 6 10.11 9.36 -16.14
N VAL A 7 9.69 8.68 -15.08
CA VAL A 7 8.45 9.00 -14.37
C VAL A 7 8.60 10.39 -13.76
N ASP A 8 7.80 11.35 -14.22
CA ASP A 8 7.79 12.71 -13.68
C ASP A 8 6.87 12.75 -12.44
N LEU A 9 7.48 12.75 -11.26
CA LEU A 9 6.75 12.80 -10.00
C LEU A 9 6.28 14.23 -9.68
N PRO A 10 5.07 14.42 -9.15
CA PRO A 10 4.66 15.71 -8.62
C PRO A 10 5.51 16.10 -7.40
N ASP A 11 5.63 17.40 -7.13
CA ASP A 11 6.54 17.92 -6.10
C ASP A 11 6.31 17.32 -4.70
N TRP A 12 5.05 17.06 -4.34
CA TRP A 12 4.71 16.44 -3.05
C TRP A 12 5.21 14.99 -2.92
N ALA A 13 5.33 14.26 -4.04
CA ALA A 13 5.76 12.87 -4.05
C ALA A 13 7.29 12.74 -4.08
N LYS A 14 8.02 13.76 -4.56
CA LYS A 14 9.48 13.74 -4.65
C LYS A 14 10.14 13.56 -3.28
N SER A 15 9.72 14.32 -2.27
CA SER A 15 10.29 14.19 -0.91
C SER A 15 10.03 12.80 -0.32
N MET A 16 8.81 12.27 -0.52
CA MET A 16 8.47 10.92 -0.04
C MET A 16 9.25 9.83 -0.78
N TRP A 17 9.51 10.02 -2.07
CA TRP A 17 10.32 9.11 -2.88
C TRP A 17 11.79 9.12 -2.44
N GLU A 18 12.34 10.28 -2.11
CA GLU A 18 13.68 10.43 -1.55
C GLU A 18 13.80 9.71 -0.19
N ASP A 19 12.81 9.86 0.69
CA ASP A 19 12.75 9.16 1.99
C ASP A 19 12.69 7.62 1.85
N MET A 20 12.19 7.13 0.72
CA MET A 20 12.19 5.70 0.38
C MET A 20 13.54 5.19 -0.14
N GLY A 21 14.55 6.05 -0.25
CA GLY A 21 15.84 5.71 -0.86
C GLY A 21 15.85 5.84 -2.38
N SER A 22 14.90 6.57 -2.97
CA SER A 22 14.84 6.88 -4.40
C SER A 22 14.88 5.64 -5.32
N PRO A 23 13.97 4.66 -5.16
CA PRO A 23 13.95 3.47 -6.01
C PRO A 23 13.78 3.82 -7.49
N GLU A 24 14.38 3.01 -8.36
CA GLU A 24 14.26 3.17 -9.82
C GLU A 24 12.81 2.96 -10.26
N LEU A 25 12.21 4.00 -10.84
CA LEU A 25 10.82 4.00 -11.29
C LEU A 25 10.65 3.57 -12.75
N GLU A 26 11.75 3.46 -13.50
CA GLU A 26 11.70 3.06 -14.91
C GLU A 26 11.17 1.62 -15.04
N GLY A 27 10.17 1.43 -15.91
CA GLY A 27 9.62 0.10 -16.19
C GLY A 27 8.63 -0.41 -15.13
N LEU A 28 8.28 0.40 -14.13
CA LEU A 28 7.24 0.05 -13.15
C LEU A 28 5.81 0.33 -13.64
N ASP A 29 5.65 0.96 -14.81
CA ASP A 29 4.37 1.38 -15.38
C ASP A 29 3.34 0.25 -15.50
N SER A 30 2.07 0.63 -15.48
CA SER A 30 0.98 -0.31 -15.75
C SER A 30 0.98 -0.74 -17.23
N VAL A 31 0.89 -2.05 -17.46
CA VAL A 31 0.74 -2.64 -18.79
C VAL A 31 -0.71 -3.07 -18.97
N PHE A 32 -1.46 -2.33 -19.78
CA PHE A 32 -2.90 -2.56 -19.98
C PHE A 32 -3.23 -3.44 -21.20
N ASN A 33 -2.36 -3.47 -22.20
CA ASN A 33 -2.60 -4.11 -23.50
C ASN A 33 -1.54 -5.20 -23.76
N GLY A 34 -1.81 -6.11 -24.70
CA GLY A 34 -0.93 -7.23 -25.03
C GLY A 34 -1.45 -8.57 -24.49
N ASP A 35 -0.56 -9.54 -24.32
CA ASP A 35 -0.93 -10.86 -23.79
C ASP A 35 -1.47 -10.74 -22.35
N LEU A 36 -2.47 -11.54 -22.00
CA LEU A 36 -3.07 -11.59 -20.67
C LEU A 36 -2.01 -11.80 -19.57
N LEU A 37 -0.99 -12.61 -19.86
CA LEU A 37 0.11 -12.86 -18.92
C LEU A 37 1.10 -11.71 -18.79
N GLU A 38 1.12 -10.77 -19.73
CA GLU A 38 2.01 -9.58 -19.69
C GLU A 38 1.31 -8.36 -19.10
N ARG A 39 -0.02 -8.37 -19.03
CA ARG A 39 -0.80 -7.30 -18.40
C ARG A 39 -0.49 -7.26 -16.91
N ARG A 40 -0.06 -6.08 -16.46
CA ARG A 40 0.31 -5.80 -15.07
C ARG A 40 -0.30 -4.46 -14.70
N GLN A 41 -1.49 -4.51 -14.13
CA GLN A 41 -2.27 -3.35 -13.72
C GLN A 41 -2.73 -3.51 -12.28
N GLY A 42 -3.12 -2.40 -11.66
CA GLY A 42 -3.67 -2.38 -10.32
C GLY A 42 -2.72 -1.79 -9.30
N LEU A 43 -3.29 -1.39 -8.16
CA LEU A 43 -2.54 -0.75 -7.08
C LEU A 43 -1.63 -1.76 -6.39
N ARG A 44 -0.45 -1.28 -6.05
CA ARG A 44 0.60 -2.01 -5.35
C ARG A 44 0.86 -1.33 -4.02
N ARG A 45 1.43 -2.08 -3.09
CA ARG A 45 1.94 -1.50 -1.85
C ARG A 45 2.99 -0.46 -2.18
N ASP A 46 3.02 0.62 -1.39
CA ASP A 46 3.90 1.76 -1.52
C ASP A 46 3.67 2.65 -2.75
N ASP A 47 2.62 2.41 -3.55
CA ASP A 47 2.28 3.27 -4.68
C ASP A 47 1.94 4.70 -4.21
N PHE A 48 2.34 5.70 -4.99
CA PHE A 48 1.85 7.06 -4.78
C PHE A 48 0.48 7.23 -5.39
N VAL A 49 -0.46 7.73 -4.59
CA VAL A 49 -1.86 7.89 -4.98
C VAL A 49 -2.39 9.26 -4.59
N GLU A 50 -3.36 9.72 -5.36
CA GLU A 50 -4.19 10.87 -5.05
C GLU A 50 -5.65 10.44 -4.97
N ILE A 51 -6.26 10.63 -3.81
CA ILE A 51 -7.63 10.23 -3.50
C ILE A 51 -8.49 11.49 -3.37
N HIS A 52 -9.62 11.51 -4.05
CA HIS A 52 -10.62 12.59 -3.98
C HIS A 52 -11.82 12.06 -3.22
N LEU A 53 -12.23 12.80 -2.20
CA LEU A 53 -13.31 12.48 -1.29
C LEU A 53 -14.57 13.28 -1.65
N ASN A 54 -15.71 12.87 -1.10
CA ASN A 54 -16.94 13.64 -1.24
C ASN A 54 -16.80 15.00 -0.56
N ALA A 55 -16.81 16.08 -1.36
CA ALA A 55 -16.63 17.45 -0.88
C ALA A 55 -17.68 17.87 0.16
N GLN A 56 -18.89 17.30 0.13
CA GLN A 56 -19.95 17.59 1.10
C GLN A 56 -19.61 17.12 2.52
N ALA A 57 -18.64 16.22 2.68
CA ALA A 57 -18.19 15.74 3.98
C ALA A 57 -17.20 16.70 4.68
N PHE A 58 -16.73 17.74 3.99
CA PHE A 58 -15.70 18.65 4.50
C PHE A 58 -16.18 20.10 4.52
N SER A 59 -15.75 20.84 5.54
CA SER A 59 -16.05 22.28 5.65
C SER A 59 -15.15 23.13 4.75
N LYS A 60 -14.04 22.57 4.28
CA LYS A 60 -13.03 23.24 3.47
C LYS A 60 -12.74 22.42 2.21
N PRO A 61 -12.78 23.04 1.01
CA PRO A 61 -12.46 22.35 -0.24
C PRO A 61 -11.05 21.74 -0.29
N GLU A 62 -10.08 22.35 0.38
CA GLU A 62 -8.69 21.84 0.44
C GLU A 62 -8.56 20.50 1.16
N ASP A 63 -9.49 20.13 2.03
CA ASP A 63 -9.50 18.85 2.75
C ASP A 63 -10.14 17.72 1.93
N THR A 64 -10.64 18.03 0.72
CA THR A 64 -11.40 17.07 -0.11
C THR A 64 -10.53 16.12 -0.91
N PHE A 65 -9.20 16.21 -0.77
CA PHE A 65 -8.28 15.24 -1.35
C PHE A 65 -7.19 14.85 -0.38
N VAL A 66 -6.73 13.61 -0.50
CA VAL A 66 -5.61 13.07 0.25
C VAL A 66 -4.57 12.57 -0.74
N ARG A 67 -3.31 12.92 -0.50
CA ARG A 67 -2.16 12.51 -1.31
C ARG A 67 -1.16 11.82 -0.42
N GLY A 68 -0.55 10.77 -0.93
CA GLY A 68 0.48 10.07 -0.19
C GLY A 68 0.80 8.70 -0.75
N ARG A 69 1.45 7.92 0.10
CA ARG A 69 1.88 6.56 -0.18
C ARG A 69 0.85 5.57 0.35
N LEU A 70 0.42 4.64 -0.50
CA LEU A 70 -0.50 3.57 -0.13
C LEU A 70 0.23 2.54 0.74
N ILE A 71 -0.08 2.50 2.03
CA ILE A 71 0.51 1.55 2.98
C ILE A 71 -0.25 0.23 2.97
N SER A 72 -1.58 0.31 3.04
CA SER A 72 -2.43 -0.86 3.03
C SER A 72 -3.77 -0.59 2.35
N SER A 73 -4.33 -1.64 1.76
CA SER A 73 -5.58 -1.60 1.00
C SER A 73 -6.51 -2.68 1.57
N GLY A 74 -7.24 -2.31 2.62
CA GLY A 74 -8.22 -3.17 3.28
C GLY A 74 -9.51 -3.30 2.48
N LYS A 75 -10.42 -4.17 2.93
CA LYS A 75 -11.73 -4.38 2.28
C LYS A 75 -12.60 -3.12 2.32
N THR A 76 -12.58 -2.40 3.44
CA THR A 76 -13.46 -1.24 3.71
C THR A 76 -12.70 0.08 3.79
N SER A 77 -11.38 0.04 3.97
CA SER A 77 -10.55 1.22 4.14
C SER A 77 -9.24 1.15 3.35
N LEU A 78 -8.68 2.31 3.09
CA LEU A 78 -7.30 2.50 2.62
C LEU A 78 -6.50 3.18 3.72
N GLU A 79 -5.23 2.82 3.83
CA GLU A 79 -4.28 3.45 4.74
C GLU A 79 -3.24 4.19 3.92
N ILE A 80 -3.18 5.51 4.10
CA ILE A 80 -2.31 6.41 3.34
C ILE A 80 -1.35 7.11 4.28
N LEU A 81 -0.05 6.98 4.02
CA LEU A 81 0.96 7.81 4.64
C LEU A 81 1.05 9.11 3.85
N THR A 82 0.67 10.23 4.45
CA THR A 82 0.70 11.55 3.82
C THR A 82 2.11 12.16 3.87
N GLN A 83 2.34 13.21 3.08
CA GLN A 83 3.65 13.89 2.99
C GLN A 83 4.13 14.47 4.34
N ASP A 84 3.21 14.86 5.21
CA ASP A 84 3.50 15.38 6.55
C ASP A 84 3.67 14.27 7.61
N GLY A 85 3.75 13.01 7.18
CA GLY A 85 4.04 11.86 8.04
C GLY A 85 2.84 11.36 8.84
N ARG A 86 1.62 11.83 8.55
CA ARG A 86 0.39 11.30 9.15
C ARG A 86 -0.03 10.01 8.45
N CYS A 87 -0.55 9.07 9.23
CA CYS A 87 -1.21 7.88 8.69
C CYS A 87 -2.72 8.10 8.72
N GLU A 88 -3.33 8.24 7.55
CA GLU A 88 -4.76 8.49 7.41
C GLU A 88 -5.49 7.24 6.93
N PHE A 89 -6.60 6.92 7.62
CA PHE A 89 -7.47 5.80 7.27
C PHE A 89 -8.72 6.34 6.57
N ILE A 90 -8.84 6.01 5.29
CA ILE A 90 -9.91 6.53 4.42
C ILE A 90 -10.91 5.41 4.17
N SER A 91 -12.18 5.64 4.49
CA SER A 91 -13.25 4.71 4.13
C SER A 91 -13.42 4.68 2.60
N ARG A 92 -13.55 3.50 2.00
CA ARG A 92 -13.78 3.36 0.56
C ARG A 92 -15.09 3.96 0.10
N ASP A 93 -16.11 3.98 0.97
CA ASP A 93 -17.46 4.44 0.63
C ASP A 93 -17.54 5.96 0.42
N VAL A 94 -16.53 6.72 0.87
CA VAL A 94 -16.48 8.18 0.71
C VAL A 94 -15.55 8.63 -0.42
N ILE A 95 -14.86 7.69 -1.08
CA ILE A 95 -13.95 7.98 -2.18
C ILE A 95 -14.76 8.18 -3.46
N VAL A 96 -14.60 9.36 -4.07
CA VAL A 96 -15.24 9.70 -5.35
C VAL A 96 -14.34 9.30 -6.52
N LYS A 97 -13.03 9.51 -6.40
CA LYS A 97 -12.04 9.19 -7.44
C LYS A 97 -10.69 8.86 -6.79
N MET A 98 -9.92 7.98 -7.40
CA MET A 98 -8.53 7.76 -7.04
C MET A 98 -7.68 7.73 -8.31
N THR A 99 -6.52 8.40 -8.24
CA THR A 99 -5.53 8.46 -9.31
C THR A 99 -4.26 7.79 -8.81
N LEU A 100 -3.78 6.79 -9.54
CA LEU A 100 -2.42 6.28 -9.37
C LEU A 100 -1.46 7.33 -9.96
N VAL A 101 -0.52 7.79 -9.14
CA VAL A 101 0.46 8.82 -9.52
C VAL A 101 1.72 8.16 -10.04
N ALA A 102 2.25 7.17 -9.31
CA ALA A 102 3.38 6.37 -9.74
C ALA A 102 3.42 5.04 -9.01
N HIS A 103 3.84 4.00 -9.72
CA HIS A 103 4.27 2.76 -9.10
C HIS A 103 5.67 2.93 -8.54
N THR A 104 5.89 2.47 -7.30
CA THR A 104 7.20 2.50 -6.63
C THR A 104 7.78 1.11 -6.43
N ARG A 105 6.97 0.08 -6.66
CA ARG A 105 7.34 -1.34 -6.61
C ARG A 105 6.97 -2.06 -7.91
N PRO A 106 7.69 -3.13 -8.28
CA PRO A 106 7.28 -4.02 -9.36
C PRO A 106 5.94 -4.68 -9.03
N ALA A 107 5.31 -5.27 -10.04
CA ALA A 107 4.08 -6.04 -9.80
C ALA A 107 4.35 -7.17 -8.81
N TYR A 108 3.34 -7.53 -8.01
CA TYR A 108 3.48 -8.52 -6.91
C TYR A 108 4.23 -9.80 -7.31
N ILE A 109 3.94 -10.35 -8.49
CA ILE A 109 4.55 -11.59 -8.98
C ILE A 109 6.05 -11.46 -9.29
N ASP A 110 6.49 -10.24 -9.59
CA ASP A 110 7.88 -9.91 -9.92
C ASP A 110 8.63 -9.31 -8.72
N ASP A 111 7.91 -9.00 -7.62
CA ASP A 111 8.44 -8.40 -6.40
C ASP A 111 9.04 -9.45 -5.45
N LYS A 112 10.30 -9.83 -5.74
CA LYS A 112 11.05 -10.81 -4.94
C LYS A 112 11.25 -10.39 -3.50
N GLU A 113 11.41 -9.08 -3.25
CA GLU A 113 11.63 -8.55 -1.91
C GLU A 113 10.36 -8.69 -1.07
N LEU A 114 9.21 -8.31 -1.62
CA LEU A 114 7.92 -8.45 -0.94
C LEU A 114 7.60 -9.91 -0.67
N LEU A 115 7.79 -10.78 -1.66
CA LEU A 115 7.55 -12.22 -1.51
C LEU A 115 8.46 -12.85 -0.43
N ALA A 116 9.71 -12.39 -0.32
CA ALA A 116 10.62 -12.85 0.73
C ALA A 116 10.17 -12.36 2.11
N PHE A 117 9.83 -11.08 2.23
CA PHE A 117 9.32 -10.48 3.45
C PHE A 117 8.06 -11.19 3.97
N GLU A 118 7.07 -11.43 3.12
CA GLU A 118 5.82 -12.11 3.50
C GLU A 118 6.08 -13.55 3.98
N ARG A 119 7.02 -14.26 3.36
CA ARG A 119 7.43 -15.60 3.79
C ARG A 119 8.09 -15.58 5.17
N GLU A 120 8.93 -14.60 5.45
CA GLU A 120 9.58 -14.45 6.75
C GLU A 120 8.59 -14.02 7.85
N ASP A 121 7.67 -13.12 7.53
CA ASP A 121 6.63 -12.69 8.47
C ASP A 121 5.70 -13.85 8.85
N MET A 122 5.26 -14.65 7.86
CA MET A 122 4.49 -15.87 8.14
C MET A 122 5.23 -16.82 9.08
N LYS A 123 6.53 -17.06 8.85
CA LYS A 123 7.35 -17.88 9.76
C LYS A 123 7.42 -17.30 11.16
N ARG A 124 7.53 -15.97 11.29
CA ARG A 124 7.57 -15.28 12.59
C ARG A 124 6.24 -15.43 13.34
N ARG A 125 5.11 -15.25 12.65
CA ARG A 125 3.77 -15.41 13.22
C ARG A 125 3.52 -16.84 13.70
N SER A 126 3.90 -17.85 12.91
CA SER A 126 3.79 -19.26 13.31
C SER A 126 4.60 -19.58 14.57
N LYS A 127 5.85 -19.10 14.65
CA LYS A 127 6.69 -19.27 15.85
C LYS A 127 6.09 -18.62 17.09
N LEU A 128 5.49 -17.43 16.92
CA LEU A 128 4.87 -16.70 18.03
C LEU A 128 3.60 -17.42 18.53
N HIS A 129 2.75 -17.89 17.62
CA HIS A 129 1.59 -18.74 17.97
C HIS A 129 2.02 -20.02 18.71
N GLU A 130 3.05 -20.71 18.21
CA GLU A 130 3.58 -21.92 18.86
C GLU A 130 4.10 -21.63 20.28
N LYS A 131 4.78 -20.50 20.47
CA LYS A 131 5.27 -20.07 21.79
C LYS A 131 4.11 -19.78 22.74
N VAL A 132 3.11 -19.03 22.28
CA VAL A 132 1.90 -18.74 23.07
C VAL A 132 1.18 -20.03 23.45
N GLU A 133 0.98 -20.99 22.54
CA GLU A 133 0.35 -22.26 22.87
C GLU A 133 1.13 -23.08 23.91
N LYS A 134 2.46 -23.07 23.86
CA LYS A 134 3.30 -23.74 24.85
C LYS A 134 3.22 -23.10 26.23
N GLU A 135 3.09 -21.77 26.28
CA GLU A 135 2.92 -21.02 27.53
C GLU A 135 1.51 -21.18 28.11
N THR A 136 0.46 -21.20 27.27
CA THR A 136 -0.93 -21.37 27.70
C THR A 136 -1.24 -22.81 28.15
N LYS A 137 -0.59 -23.83 27.58
CA LYS A 137 -0.73 -25.24 28.04
C LYS A 137 -0.21 -25.49 29.47
N GLY A 138 0.44 -24.51 30.10
CA GLY A 138 0.86 -24.56 31.50
C GLY A 138 -0.07 -23.83 32.49
N ASN A 139 -1.17 -23.24 32.03
CA ASN A 139 -2.17 -22.59 32.90
C ASN A 139 -3.49 -23.38 32.82
N ASP A 140 -3.92 -23.88 33.97
CA ASP A 140 -4.92 -24.92 34.17
C ASP A 140 -6.24 -24.82 33.36
N ASP A 141 -6.73 -26.00 32.99
CA ASP A 141 -8.14 -26.32 32.82
C ASP A 141 -8.97 -25.73 33.99
N SER A 142 -9.68 -24.62 33.77
CA SER A 142 -10.99 -24.42 34.40
C SER A 142 -11.75 -23.24 33.78
N HIS A 143 -12.93 -23.56 33.25
CA HIS A 143 -14.04 -22.65 32.94
C HIS A 143 -13.80 -21.54 31.92
N LEU A 144 -14.29 -21.74 30.68
CA LEU A 144 -14.91 -20.68 29.87
C LEU A 144 -15.66 -21.28 28.66
N TRP A 145 -16.68 -22.08 28.96
CA TRP A 145 -17.90 -22.11 28.14
C TRP A 145 -19.05 -21.69 29.04
N GLY A 146 -19.44 -20.43 28.89
CA GLY A 146 -20.60 -19.77 29.47
C GLY A 146 -20.92 -18.57 28.61
#